data_AF-A0A3A2ZTA9-F1
#
_entry.id   AF-A0A3A2ZTA9-F1
#
_cell.length_a   1.000
_cell.length_b   1.000
_cell.length_c   1.000
_cell.angle_alpha   90.00
_cell.angle_beta   90.00
_cell.angle_gamma   90.00
#
_symmetry.space_group_name_H-M   'P 1'
#
loop_
_entity.id
_entity.type
_entity.pdbx_description
1 polymer ?
#
loop_
_entity_poly.entity_id
_entity_poly.type
_entity_poly.pdbx_seq_one_letter_code
_entity_poly.pdbx_strand_id
1 'polypeptide(L)'
;MADKEATIYIVDVGKSMGECRNGRSITDLEYAMQYVWDRITATVATGRKTATIGVVGLKTDETSNDLQDEESYSNISVFQDIQQTLMSDIRSLRERIKPNKTDSGDGKLSY
;
A
#
# COMPACT_ATOMS: atom_id res chain seq x y z
N MET A 1 11.36 -8.20 27.63
CA MET A 1 11.49 -8.59 26.20
C MET A 1 10.74 -7.55 25.40
N ALA A 2 11.36 -6.94 24.40
CA ALA A 2 10.66 -6.00 23.53
C ALA A 2 9.99 -6.81 22.43
N ASP A 3 8.65 -6.85 22.42
CA ASP A 3 7.91 -7.46 21.33
C ASP A 3 8.26 -6.72 20.03
N LYS A 4 8.87 -7.46 19.11
CA LYS A 4 9.13 -6.99 17.75
C LYS A 4 7.87 -7.26 16.95
N GLU A 5 7.29 -6.22 16.37
CA GLU A 5 6.04 -6.30 15.62
C GLU A 5 6.30 -5.78 14.21
N ALA A 6 5.91 -6.56 13.20
CA ALA A 6 5.98 -6.17 11.80
C ALA A 6 4.56 -6.13 11.24
N THR A 7 4.13 -4.95 10.78
CA THR A 7 2.82 -4.76 10.15
C THR A 7 2.99 -4.55 8.65
N ILE A 8 2.31 -5.35 7.83
CA ILE A 8 2.34 -5.21 6.37
C ILE A 8 0.98 -4.72 5.90
N TYR A 9 0.95 -3.57 5.24
CA TYR A 9 -0.24 -3.04 4.58
C TYR A 9 -0.23 -3.42 3.11
N ILE A 10 -1.26 -4.14 2.69
CA ILE A 10 -1.49 -4.50 1.28
C ILE A 10 -2.58 -3.58 0.76
N VAL A 11 -2.25 -2.76 -0.24
CA VAL A 11 -3.12 -1.73 -0.79
C VAL A 11 -3.45 -2.06 -2.24
N ASP A 12 -4.73 -2.23 -2.58
CA ASP A 12 -5.18 -2.30 -3.97
C ASP A 12 -5.16 -0.88 -4.55
N VAL A 13 -4.36 -0.66 -5.59
CA VAL A 13 -4.28 0.62 -6.31
C VAL A 13 -4.83 0.52 -7.74
N GLY A 14 -5.53 -0.56 -8.07
CA GLY A 14 -6.09 -0.77 -9.40
C GLY A 14 -7.01 0.36 -9.87
N LYS A 15 -7.25 0.44 -11.18
CA LYS A 15 -8.03 1.51 -11.82
C LYS A 15 -9.39 1.77 -11.17
N SER A 16 -10.09 0.72 -10.77
CA SER A 16 -11.40 0.80 -10.11
C SER A 16 -11.38 1.50 -8.75
N MET A 17 -10.23 1.56 -8.09
CA MET A 17 -10.03 2.29 -6.83
C MET A 17 -9.95 3.81 -7.04
N GLY A 18 -9.81 4.27 -8.29
CA GLY A 18 -9.89 5.68 -8.67
C GLY A 18 -11.32 6.21 -8.83
N GLU A 19 -12.34 5.38 -8.66
CA GLU A 19 -13.75 5.79 -8.76
C GLU A 19 -14.28 6.36 -7.44
N CYS A 20 -15.20 7.32 -7.55
CA CYS A 20 -15.98 7.80 -6.41
C CYS A 20 -17.29 7.04 -6.33
N ARG A 21 -17.48 6.23 -5.28
CA ARG A 21 -18.71 5.44 -5.09
C ARG A 21 -19.49 5.88 -3.85
N ASN A 22 -20.77 5.51 -3.81
CA ASN A 22 -21.66 5.73 -2.66
C ASN A 22 -21.87 7.21 -2.30
N GLY A 23 -21.88 8.10 -3.29
CA GLY A 23 -22.11 9.55 -3.09
C GLY A 23 -20.96 10.31 -2.44
N ARG A 24 -19.78 9.70 -2.32
CA ARG A 24 -18.57 10.35 -1.77
C ARG A 24 -17.90 11.23 -2.82
N SER A 25 -17.24 12.31 -2.37
CA SER A 25 -16.43 13.21 -3.22
C SER A 25 -14.97 12.80 -3.34
N ILE A 26 -14.58 11.69 -2.69
CA ILE A 26 -13.24 11.12 -2.71
C ILE A 26 -13.29 9.72 -3.30
N THR A 27 -12.18 9.31 -3.91
CA THR A 27 -12.04 8.00 -4.52
C THR A 27 -12.04 6.87 -3.48
N ASP A 28 -12.33 5.65 -3.92
CA ASP A 28 -12.26 4.46 -3.06
C ASP A 28 -10.86 4.26 -2.47
N LEU A 29 -9.80 4.57 -3.21
CA LEU A 29 -8.42 4.56 -2.71
C LEU A 29 -8.20 5.61 -1.62
N GLU A 30 -8.58 6.86 -1.88
CA GLU A 30 -8.41 7.94 -0.90
C GLU A 30 -9.15 7.64 0.40
N TYR A 31 -10.37 7.08 0.29
CA TYR A 31 -11.14 6.67 1.44
C TYR A 31 -10.46 5.54 2.22
N ALA A 32 -10.01 4.48 1.56
CA ALA A 32 -9.32 3.36 2.22
C ALA A 32 -8.00 3.81 2.87
N MET A 33 -7.27 4.68 2.19
CA MET A 33 -5.99 5.19 2.67
C MET A 33 -6.12 6.08 3.91
N GLN A 34 -7.26 6.74 4.15
CA GLN A 34 -7.48 7.47 5.41
C GLN A 34 -7.29 6.58 6.64
N TYR A 35 -7.84 5.37 6.60
CA TYR A 35 -7.67 4.39 7.67
C TYR A 35 -6.21 3.93 7.78
N VAL A 36 -5.57 3.60 6.65
CA VAL A 36 -4.17 3.15 6.61
C VAL A 36 -3.24 4.22 7.21
N TRP A 37 -3.42 5.48 6.83
CA TRP A 37 -2.63 6.59 7.35
C TRP A 37 -2.84 6.82 8.83
N ASP A 38 -4.08 6.73 9.32
CA ASP A 38 -4.36 6.86 10.75
C ASP A 38 -3.64 5.77 11.56
N ARG A 39 -3.68 4.52 11.07
CA ARG A 39 -2.97 3.39 11.71
C ARG A 39 -1.45 3.54 11.69
N ILE A 40 -0.86 3.90 10.54
CA ILE A 40 0.59 4.12 10.44
C ILE A 40 1.01 5.28 11.35
N THR A 41 0.27 6.39 11.33
CA THR A 41 0.58 7.58 12.14
C THR A 41 0.46 7.29 13.63
N ALA A 42 -0.57 6.55 14.05
CA ALA A 42 -0.72 6.10 15.43
C ALA A 42 0.46 5.23 15.88
N THR A 43 0.92 4.30 15.05
CA THR A 43 2.10 3.47 15.34
C THR A 43 3.36 4.31 15.44
N VAL A 44 3.60 5.22 14.51
CA VAL A 44 4.77 6.12 14.52
C VAL A 44 4.75 7.05 15.74
N ALA A 45 3.57 7.54 16.14
CA ALA A 45 3.40 8.39 17.32
C ALA A 45 3.78 7.68 18.63
N THR A 46 3.74 6.34 18.69
CA THR A 46 4.22 5.58 19.86
C THR A 46 5.74 5.62 20.03
N GLY A 47 6.51 6.02 19.00
CA GLY A 47 7.97 6.08 19.03
C GLY A 47 8.66 4.72 19.19
N ARG A 48 7.93 3.61 19.01
CA ARG A 48 8.46 2.26 19.17
C ARG A 48 9.40 1.91 18.01
N LYS A 49 10.70 1.83 18.29
CA LYS A 49 11.73 1.38 17.32
C LYS A 49 11.53 -0.05 16.83
N THR A 50 10.78 -0.86 17.57
CA THR A 50 10.52 -2.28 17.25
C THR A 50 9.27 -2.52 16.42
N ALA A 51 8.50 -1.46 16.11
CA ALA A 51 7.34 -1.53 15.22
C ALA A 51 7.78 -1.22 13.79
N THR A 52 7.99 -2.26 12.98
CA THR A 52 8.34 -2.12 11.57
C THR A 52 7.09 -2.17 10.70
N ILE A 53 7.07 -1.39 9.62
CA ILE A 53 5.95 -1.31 8.70
C ILE A 53 6.46 -1.54 7.28
N GLY A 54 5.76 -2.39 6.53
CA GLY A 54 5.90 -2.55 5.09
C GLY A 54 4.62 -2.16 4.37
N VAL A 55 4.74 -1.61 3.16
CA VAL A 55 3.59 -1.23 2.32
C VAL A 55 3.77 -1.81 0.92
N VAL A 56 2.79 -2.59 0.48
CA VAL A 56 2.79 -3.27 -0.82
C VAL A 56 1.55 -2.85 -1.61
N GLY A 57 1.77 -2.43 -2.86
CA GLY A 57 0.74 -2.11 -3.83
C GLY A 57 0.42 -3.31 -4.73
N LEU A 58 -0.86 -3.62 -4.89
CA LEU A 58 -1.36 -4.57 -5.88
C LEU A 58 -1.96 -3.83 -7.08
N LYS A 59 -1.84 -4.43 -8.28
CA LYS A 59 -2.35 -3.91 -9.56
C LYS A 59 -1.72 -2.57 -9.96
N THR A 60 -0.43 -2.42 -9.73
CA THR A 60 0.37 -1.25 -10.14
C THR A 60 0.75 -1.33 -11.62
N ASP A 61 0.89 -0.18 -12.29
CA ASP A 61 1.32 -0.08 -13.71
C ASP A 61 2.73 -0.64 -13.92
N GLU A 62 3.53 -0.65 -12.86
CA GLU A 62 4.89 -1.17 -12.84
C GLU A 62 4.92 -2.43 -11.96
N THR A 63 5.79 -3.38 -12.30
CA THR A 63 6.16 -4.49 -11.42
C THR A 63 7.48 -4.14 -10.78
N SER A 64 7.51 -4.01 -9.46
CA SER A 64 8.71 -3.65 -8.70
C SER A 64 8.72 -4.45 -7.40
N ASN A 65 9.14 -5.71 -7.53
CA ASN A 65 9.26 -6.66 -6.45
C ASN A 65 10.39 -7.65 -6.75
N ASP A 66 11.01 -8.23 -5.72
CA ASP A 66 12.14 -9.17 -5.85
C ASP A 66 11.78 -10.47 -6.59
N LEU A 67 10.48 -10.75 -6.76
CA LEU A 67 9.95 -11.90 -7.49
C LEU A 67 9.33 -11.53 -8.85
N GLN A 68 9.67 -10.36 -9.42
CA GLN A 68 9.12 -9.87 -10.69
C GLN A 68 9.32 -10.82 -11.89
N ASP A 69 10.28 -11.74 -11.81
CA ASP A 69 10.56 -12.73 -12.85
C ASP A 69 9.54 -13.89 -12.88
N GLU A 70 8.67 -13.98 -11.87
CA GLU A 70 7.56 -14.94 -11.84
C GLU A 70 6.28 -14.29 -12.36
N GLU A 71 5.66 -14.90 -13.38
CA GLU A 71 4.46 -14.40 -14.07
C GLU A 71 3.30 -14.10 -13.08
N SER A 72 3.25 -14.83 -11.96
CA SER A 72 2.26 -14.69 -10.88
C SER A 72 2.44 -13.44 -9.99
N TYR A 73 3.56 -12.71 -10.11
CA TYR A 73 3.85 -11.49 -9.33
C TYR A 73 3.86 -10.22 -10.19
N SER A 74 3.34 -10.31 -11.41
CA SER A 74 3.14 -9.16 -12.29
C SER A 74 2.18 -8.14 -11.66
N ASN A 75 2.47 -6.85 -11.79
CA ASN A 75 1.68 -5.73 -11.27
C ASN A 75 1.66 -5.59 -9.73
N ILE A 76 2.72 -6.06 -9.07
CA ILE A 76 2.95 -5.84 -7.64
C ILE A 76 4.13 -4.88 -7.47
N SER A 77 3.96 -3.83 -6.67
CA SER A 77 5.07 -2.93 -6.30
C SER A 77 5.22 -2.83 -4.79
N VAL A 78 6.44 -2.98 -4.30
CA VAL A 78 6.76 -2.68 -2.91
C VAL A 78 6.97 -1.17 -2.77
N PHE A 79 6.02 -0.49 -2.11
CA PHE A 79 6.13 0.94 -1.84
C PHE A 79 7.07 1.22 -0.66
N GLN A 80 7.11 0.34 0.33
CA GLN A 80 8.07 0.42 1.44
C GLN A 80 8.42 -0.98 1.93
N ASP A 81 9.72 -1.28 1.99
CA ASP A 81 10.22 -2.46 2.67
C ASP A 81 9.92 -2.43 4.17
N ILE A 82 9.98 -3.59 4.82
CA ILE A 82 9.76 -3.71 6.25
C ILE A 82 10.86 -2.94 7.00
N GLN A 83 10.55 -1.73 7.45
CA GLN A 83 11.48 -0.85 8.14
C GLN A 83 10.78 -0.02 9.22
N GLN A 84 11.58 0.61 10.08
CA GLN A 84 11.04 1.61 11.00
C GLN A 84 10.55 2.81 10.18
N THR A 85 9.25 3.11 10.25
CA THR A 85 8.65 4.24 9.53
C THR A 85 8.82 5.54 10.31
N LEU A 86 9.25 6.59 9.63
CA LEU A 86 9.34 7.95 10.12
C LEU A 86 8.28 8.84 9.46
N MET A 87 8.05 10.02 10.03
CA MET A 87 7.11 11.01 9.46
C MET A 87 7.50 11.48 8.04
N SER A 88 8.79 11.43 7.68
CA SER A 88 9.27 11.67 6.32
C SER A 88 8.77 10.60 5.35
N ASP A 89 8.77 9.35 5.78
CA ASP A 89 8.45 8.20 4.93
C ASP A 89 6.95 8.16 4.63
N ILE A 90 6.12 8.55 5.60
CA ILE A 90 4.67 8.75 5.39
C ILE A 90 4.41 9.78 4.28
N ARG A 91 5.16 10.90 4.25
CA ARG A 91 5.02 11.91 3.20
C ARG A 91 5.40 11.35 1.84
N SER A 92 6.54 10.68 1.74
CA SER A 92 6.98 10.03 0.50
C SER A 92 5.99 8.97 0.01
N LEU A 93 5.44 8.16 0.93
CA LEU A 93 4.44 7.15 0.59
C LEU A 93 3.13 7.77 0.09
N ARG A 94 2.70 8.88 0.67
CA ARG A 94 1.49 9.59 0.21
C ARG A 94 1.64 10.16 -1.21
N GLU A 95 2.86 10.51 -1.62
CA GLU A 95 3.13 10.97 -2.98
C GLU A 95 3.18 9.83 -4.01
N ARG A 96 3.62 8.64 -3.57
CA ARG A 96 3.75 7.42 -4.40
C ARG A 96 2.43 6.65 -4.56
N ILE A 97 1.61 6.55 -3.51
CA ILE A 97 0.36 5.79 -3.54
C ILE A 97 -0.72 6.62 -4.25
N LYS A 98 -1.01 6.26 -5.50
CA LYS A 98 -2.03 6.89 -6.35
C LYS A 98 -2.80 5.83 -7.13
N PRO A 99 -4.06 6.10 -7.51
CA PRO A 99 -4.83 5.17 -8.33
C PRO A 99 -4.15 4.98 -9.67
N ASN A 100 -4.12 3.74 -10.12
CA ASN A 100 -3.49 3.34 -11.36
C ASN A 100 -4.35 3.73 -12.57
N LYS A 101 -3.74 4.03 -13.73
CA LYS A 101 -4.51 4.41 -14.94
C LYS A 101 -4.93 3.19 -15.77
N THR A 102 -4.20 2.09 -15.65
CA THR A 102 -4.36 0.91 -16.50
C THR A 102 -5.04 -0.23 -15.74
N ASP A 103 -5.93 -0.94 -16.41
CA ASP A 103 -6.75 -2.04 -15.85
C ASP A 103 -6.09 -3.42 -16.05
N SER A 104 -4.78 -3.43 -16.30
CA SER A 104 -4.00 -4.64 -16.54
C SER A 104 -3.37 -5.09 -15.24
N GLY A 105 -4.19 -5.52 -14.30
CA GLY A 105 -3.77 -6.18 -13.06
C GLY A 105 -4.38 -7.56 -13.01
N ASP A 106 -3.76 -8.52 -13.70
CA ASP A 106 -4.21 -9.91 -13.77
C ASP A 106 -4.05 -10.63 -12.42
N GLY A 107 -4.96 -10.33 -11.49
CA GLY A 107 -5.42 -11.27 -10.48
C GLY A 107 -6.65 -11.99 -11.01
N LYS A 108 -6.49 -12.80 -12.07
CA LYS A 108 -7.56 -13.68 -12.55
C LYS A 108 -7.78 -14.77 -11.51
N LEU A 109 -8.79 -14.58 -10.67
CA LEU A 109 -9.45 -15.65 -9.91
C LEU A 109 -10.09 -16.59 -10.94
N SER A 110 -9.38 -17.66 -11.29
CA SER A 110 -9.93 -18.78 -12.04
C SER A 110 -10.85 -19.58 -11.10
N TYR A 111 -12.14 -19.65 -11.46
CA TYR A 111 -13.12 -20.61 -10.92
C TYR A 111 -13.26 -21.78 -11.89
#